data_AF-A0A2N2Y5K8-F1
#
_entry.id   AF-A0A2N2Y5K8-F1
#
_cell.length_a   1.000
_cell.length_b   1.000
_cell.length_c   1.000
_cell.angle_alpha   90.00
_cell.angle_beta   90.00
_cell.angle_gamma   90.00
#
_symmetry.space_group_name_H-M   'P 1'
#
loop_
_entity.id
_entity.type
_entity.pdbx_description
1 polymer ?
#
loop_
_entity_poly.entity_id
_entity_poly.type
_entity_poly.pdbx_seq_one_letter_code
_entity_poly.pdbx_strand_id
1 'polypeptide(L)'
;MKNTILFLLILVFTINISCAQKIIINKKEDTATVEIKFLINDEQTAIKIAEVLLFAAYGDRIYKSLPFKAELINNGEVWFVQGTLDKKYDKGGVPFIEFQKKDCKVLKFGHGK
;
A
#
# COMPACT_ATOMS: atom_id res chain seq x y z
N MET A 1 -4.11 -27.90 65.19
CA MET A 1 -3.01 -27.05 64.66
C MET A 1 -2.40 -27.62 63.39
N LYS A 2 -1.91 -28.87 63.36
CA LYS A 2 -1.34 -29.48 62.13
C LYS A 2 -2.29 -29.46 60.92
N ASN A 3 -3.56 -29.82 61.10
CA ASN A 3 -4.53 -29.91 60.00
C ASN A 3 -4.96 -28.53 59.48
N THR A 4 -4.93 -27.51 60.34
CA THR A 4 -5.24 -26.12 60.00
C THR A 4 -4.12 -25.49 59.17
N ILE A 5 -2.86 -25.80 59.51
CA ILE A 5 -1.67 -25.40 58.74
C ILE A 5 -1.66 -26.09 57.37
N LEU A 6 -2.04 -27.37 57.31
CA LEU A 6 -2.17 -28.11 56.05
C LEU A 6 -3.23 -27.49 55.12
N PHE A 7 -4.37 -27.06 55.68
CA PHE A 7 -5.42 -26.38 54.92
C PHE A 7 -4.97 -25.03 54.36
N LEU A 8 -4.21 -24.25 55.14
CA LEU A 8 -3.66 -22.97 54.69
C LEU A 8 -2.65 -23.15 53.55
N LEU A 9 -1.82 -24.20 53.60
CA LEU A 9 -0.83 -24.50 52.56
C LEU A 9 -1.50 -24.91 51.23
N ILE A 10 -2.61 -25.65 51.28
CA ILE A 10 -3.38 -26.03 50.08
C ILE A 10 -4.03 -24.80 49.44
N LEU A 11 -4.54 -23.87 50.24
CA LEU A 11 -5.18 -22.64 49.75
C LEU A 11 -4.20 -21.69 49.05
N VAL A 12 -2.95 -21.62 49.52
CA VAL A 12 -1.89 -20.80 48.88
C VAL A 12 -1.43 -21.44 47.57
N PHE A 13 -1.46 -22.77 47.46
CA PHE A 13 -1.03 -23.47 46.25
C PHE A 13 -2.02 -23.30 45.09
N THR A 14 -3.32 -23.21 45.35
CA THR A 14 -4.34 -23.02 44.30
C THR A 14 -4.35 -21.61 43.71
N ILE A 15 -3.97 -20.58 44.49
CA ILE A 15 -3.89 -19.19 44.03
C ILE A 15 -2.77 -19.01 43.00
N ASN A 16 -1.68 -19.78 43.11
CA ASN A 16 -0.53 -19.71 42.18
C ASN A 16 -0.81 -20.40 40.82
N ILE A 17 -1.76 -21.32 40.74
CA ILE A 17 -2.10 -22.03 39.49
C ILE A 17 -2.93 -21.12 38.55
N SER A 18 -3.67 -20.15 39.10
CA SER A 18 -4.55 -19.27 38.31
C SER A 18 -3.81 -18.24 37.45
N CYS A 19 -2.52 -17.99 37.68
CA CYS A 19 -1.78 -16.92 36.99
C CYS A 19 -0.87 -17.42 35.84
N ALA A 20 -0.79 -18.74 35.61
CA ALA A 20 0.11 -19.34 34.62
C ALA A 20 -0.59 -19.91 33.36
N GLN A 21 -1.93 -19.87 33.27
CA GLN A 21 -2.61 -20.19 32.01
C GLN A 21 -2.55 -19.00 31.06
N LYS A 22 -1.36 -18.80 30.47
CA LYS A 22 -1.28 -18.14 29.17
C LYS A 22 -2.01 -19.06 28.21
N ILE A 23 -3.17 -18.63 27.73
CA ILE A 23 -3.89 -19.35 26.67
C ILE A 23 -2.92 -19.41 25.49
N ILE A 24 -2.28 -20.56 25.29
CA ILE A 24 -1.56 -20.87 24.06
C ILE A 24 -2.67 -21.10 23.04
N ILE A 25 -3.22 -20.01 22.52
CA ILE A 25 -3.98 -20.06 21.28
C ILE A 25 -2.90 -20.36 20.23
N ASN A 26 -2.69 -21.64 19.94
CA ASN A 26 -2.05 -22.07 18.71
C ASN A 26 -3.02 -21.73 17.57
N LYS A 27 -3.25 -20.43 17.34
CA LYS A 27 -3.77 -19.97 16.07
C LYS A 27 -2.57 -20.10 15.14
N LYS A 28 -2.45 -21.28 14.54
CA LYS A 28 -1.64 -21.45 13.35
C LYS A 28 -2.28 -20.52 12.32
N GLU A 29 -1.81 -19.28 12.27
CA GLU A 29 -2.00 -18.45 11.10
C GLU A 29 -1.23 -19.17 10.01
N ASP A 30 -1.93 -20.04 9.28
CA ASP A 30 -1.57 -20.32 7.90
C ASP A 30 -1.78 -19.00 7.15
N THR A 31 -0.88 -18.04 7.38
CA THR A 31 -0.68 -16.90 6.51
C THR A 31 -0.04 -17.49 5.26
N ALA A 32 -0.87 -18.06 4.40
CA ALA A 32 -0.52 -18.18 3.00
C ALA A 32 -0.16 -16.76 2.56
N THR A 33 1.12 -16.53 2.30
CA THR A 33 1.57 -15.32 1.61
C THR A 33 0.99 -15.40 0.21
N VAL A 34 -0.25 -14.94 0.06
CA VAL A 34 -0.82 -14.68 -1.26
C VAL A 34 -0.03 -13.49 -1.77
N GLU A 35 0.97 -13.76 -2.62
CA GLU A 35 1.59 -12.72 -3.42
C GLU A 35 0.50 -12.21 -4.37
N ILE A 36 -0.31 -11.26 -3.91
CA ILE A 36 -1.26 -10.56 -4.77
C ILE A 36 -0.41 -9.68 -5.68
N LYS A 37 -0.03 -10.24 -6.82
CA LYS A 37 0.63 -9.51 -7.89
C LYS A 37 -0.41 -8.55 -8.48
N PHE A 38 -0.50 -7.35 -7.93
CA PHE A 38 -1.34 -6.26 -8.44
C PHE A 38 -0.77 -5.77 -9.78
N LEU A 39 -1.02 -6.54 -10.84
CA LEU A 39 -0.67 -6.16 -12.19
C LEU A 39 -1.71 -5.15 -12.70
N ILE A 40 -1.28 -3.93 -12.99
CA ILE A 40 -2.18 -2.88 -13.50
C ILE A 40 -2.37 -3.12 -15.00
N ASN A 41 -3.42 -3.84 -15.37
CA ASN A 41 -3.67 -4.23 -16.76
C ASN A 41 -4.50 -3.23 -17.56
N ASP A 42 -5.09 -2.23 -16.91
CA ASP A 42 -5.95 -1.26 -17.56
C ASP A 42 -5.47 0.18 -17.40
N GLU A 43 -5.74 0.98 -18.43
CA GLU A 43 -5.33 2.38 -18.53
C GLU A 43 -5.96 3.25 -17.42
N GLN A 44 -7.22 2.99 -17.06
CA GLN A 44 -7.95 3.82 -16.10
C GLN A 44 -7.38 3.69 -14.69
N THR A 45 -7.01 2.48 -14.27
CA THR A 45 -6.31 2.23 -13.01
C THR A 45 -4.95 2.92 -13.01
N ALA A 46 -4.20 2.83 -14.11
CA ALA A 46 -2.92 3.53 -14.24
C ALA A 46 -3.07 5.06 -14.11
N ILE A 47 -4.09 5.64 -14.74
CA ILE A 47 -4.42 7.07 -14.64
C ILE A 47 -4.76 7.46 -13.20
N LYS A 48 -5.62 6.70 -12.50
CA LYS A 48 -5.99 7.00 -11.11
C LYS A 48 -4.79 6.95 -10.16
N ILE A 49 -3.90 5.98 -10.35
CA ILE A 49 -2.66 5.88 -9.56
C ILE A 49 -1.74 7.07 -9.85
N ALA A 50 -1.54 7.39 -11.13
CA ALA A 50 -0.77 8.56 -11.53
C ALA A 50 -1.34 9.86 -10.97
N GLU A 51 -2.66 10.04 -10.98
CA GLU A 51 -3.34 11.21 -10.42
C GLU A 51 -3.03 11.37 -8.93
N VAL A 52 -3.16 10.30 -8.14
CA VAL A 52 -2.84 10.33 -6.69
C VAL A 52 -1.38 10.70 -6.45
N LEU A 53 -0.45 10.09 -7.20
CA LEU A 53 0.99 10.32 -7.03
C LEU A 53 1.41 11.73 -7.49
N LEU A 54 0.91 12.19 -8.62
CA LEU A 54 1.17 13.54 -9.14
C LEU A 54 0.53 14.61 -8.25
N PHE A 55 -0.65 14.34 -7.70
CA PHE A 55 -1.31 15.22 -6.74
C PHE A 55 -0.47 15.37 -5.47
N ALA A 56 0.03 14.26 -4.93
CA ALA A 56 0.92 14.29 -3.78
C ALA A 56 2.20 15.12 -4.05
N ALA A 57 2.71 15.10 -5.28
CA ALA A 57 3.91 15.86 -5.65
C ALA A 57 3.65 17.35 -5.94
N TYR A 58 2.53 17.69 -6.57
CA TYR A 58 2.32 19.03 -7.17
C TYR A 58 1.03 19.75 -6.72
N GLY A 59 0.14 19.06 -6.01
CA GLY A 59 -1.17 19.53 -5.57
C GLY A 59 -2.16 19.73 -6.73
N ASP A 60 -3.18 20.56 -6.53
CA ASP A 60 -4.26 20.81 -7.48
C ASP A 60 -3.82 21.34 -8.86
N ARG A 61 -2.57 21.80 -8.97
CA ARG A 61 -2.01 22.33 -10.22
C ARG A 61 -2.03 21.30 -11.34
N ILE A 62 -2.01 20.01 -11.02
CA ILE A 62 -2.08 18.92 -12.01
C ILE A 62 -3.38 18.96 -12.82
N TYR A 63 -4.46 19.49 -12.25
CA TYR A 63 -5.77 19.52 -12.90
C TYR A 63 -5.86 20.48 -14.07
N LYS A 64 -4.89 21.40 -14.19
CA LYS A 64 -4.74 22.27 -15.38
C LYS A 64 -4.26 21.48 -16.61
N SER A 65 -3.82 20.25 -16.42
CA SER A 65 -3.30 19.37 -17.48
C SER A 65 -4.19 18.15 -17.72
N LEU A 66 -5.47 18.20 -17.32
CA LEU A 66 -6.44 17.18 -17.72
C LEU A 66 -6.76 17.29 -19.23
N PRO A 67 -7.17 16.18 -19.87
CA PRO A 67 -7.18 14.81 -19.33
C PRO A 67 -5.76 14.21 -19.27
N PHE A 68 -5.55 13.30 -18.33
CA PHE A 68 -4.38 12.41 -18.36
C PHE A 68 -4.57 11.33 -19.43
N LYS A 69 -3.45 10.89 -20.01
CA LYS A 69 -3.38 9.77 -20.94
C LYS A 69 -2.32 8.79 -20.46
N ALA A 70 -2.61 7.51 -20.54
CA ALA A 70 -1.65 6.48 -20.16
C ALA A 70 -1.30 5.57 -21.35
N GLU A 71 -0.04 5.19 -21.44
CA GLU A 71 0.46 4.26 -22.43
C GLU A 71 1.44 3.29 -21.80
N LEU A 72 1.50 2.08 -22.37
CA LEU A 72 2.46 1.07 -21.98
C LEU A 72 3.73 1.24 -22.81
N ILE A 73 4.85 1.41 -22.12
CA ILE A 73 6.19 1.49 -22.71
C ILE A 73 7.06 0.34 -22.20
N ASN A 74 8.30 0.25 -22.68
CA ASN A 74 9.27 -0.78 -22.28
C ASN A 74 8.68 -2.19 -22.35
N ASN A 75 8.20 -2.58 -23.54
CA ASN A 75 7.58 -3.90 -23.79
C ASN A 75 6.36 -4.21 -22.91
N GLY A 76 5.64 -3.20 -22.45
CA GLY A 76 4.43 -3.38 -21.66
C GLY A 76 4.65 -3.56 -20.16
N GLU A 77 5.85 -3.26 -19.67
CA GLU A 77 6.22 -3.39 -18.25
C GLU A 77 6.08 -2.10 -17.45
N VAL A 78 6.02 -0.95 -18.13
CA VAL A 78 5.99 0.37 -17.51
C VAL A 78 4.80 1.16 -18.03
N TRP A 79 4.02 1.74 -17.11
CA TRP A 79 3.03 2.75 -17.43
C TRP A 79 3.70 4.10 -17.50
N PHE A 80 3.55 4.79 -18.63
CA PHE A 80 3.81 6.21 -18.76
C PHE A 80 2.47 6.95 -18.77
N VAL A 81 2.28 7.88 -17.84
CA VAL A 81 1.07 8.69 -17.74
C VAL A 81 1.45 10.16 -17.78
N GLN A 82 0.81 10.92 -18.66
CA GLN A 82 1.09 12.34 -18.83
C GLN A 82 -0.19 13.17 -18.95
N GLY A 83 -0.10 14.45 -18.58
CA GLY A 83 -1.14 15.42 -18.81
C GLY A 83 -1.29 15.79 -20.30
N THR A 84 -2.29 16.62 -20.56
CA THR A 84 -2.53 17.25 -21.87
C THR A 84 -2.28 18.75 -21.75
N LEU A 85 -1.47 19.29 -22.67
CA LEU A 85 -1.28 20.74 -22.77
C LEU A 85 -2.44 21.31 -23.58
N ASP A 86 -3.10 22.32 -23.02
CA ASP A 86 -4.18 23.05 -23.71
C ASP A 86 -3.66 23.62 -25.04
N LYS A 87 -4.46 23.47 -26.10
CA LYS A 87 -4.11 23.87 -27.47
C LYS A 87 -3.82 25.37 -27.61
N LYS A 88 -4.29 26.18 -26.67
CA LYS A 88 -4.00 27.63 -26.65
C LYS A 88 -2.57 27.96 -26.21
N TYR A 89 -1.81 26.98 -25.73
CA TYR A 89 -0.43 27.15 -25.30
C TYR A 89 0.51 26.36 -26.22
N ASP A 90 1.44 27.07 -26.86
CA ASP A 90 2.46 26.48 -27.72
C ASP A 90 3.77 26.18 -26.98
N LYS A 91 3.86 26.56 -25.70
CA LYS A 91 5.07 26.44 -24.86
C LYS A 91 4.70 25.99 -23.45
N GLY A 92 5.60 25.24 -22.82
CA GLY A 92 5.44 24.70 -21.47
C GLY A 92 5.45 23.17 -21.45
N GLY A 93 5.47 22.60 -20.24
CA GLY A 93 5.43 21.14 -20.03
C GLY A 93 4.19 20.72 -19.24
N VAL A 94 3.82 19.46 -19.38
CA VAL A 94 2.76 18.82 -18.58
C VAL A 94 3.38 17.86 -17.58
N PRO A 95 2.74 17.63 -16.42
CA PRO A 95 3.20 16.62 -15.49
C PRO A 95 3.15 15.23 -16.15
N PHE A 96 4.17 14.42 -15.90
CA PHE A 96 4.20 13.02 -16.30
C PHE A 96 4.79 12.15 -15.19
N ILE A 97 4.49 10.85 -15.24
CA ILE A 97 5.02 9.83 -14.35
C ILE A 97 5.20 8.50 -15.09
N GLU A 98 6.27 7.79 -14.75
CA GLU A 98 6.59 6.43 -15.16
C GLU A 98 6.60 5.53 -13.93
N PHE A 99 5.87 4.41 -13.95
CA PHE A 99 5.88 3.44 -12.87
C PHE A 99 5.71 2.00 -13.38
N GLN A 100 6.27 1.04 -12.64
CA GLN A 100 6.20 -0.37 -13.01
C GLN A 100 4.76 -0.89 -12.93
N LYS A 101 4.34 -1.60 -13.98
CA LYS A 101 3.02 -2.26 -14.07
C LYS A 101 2.79 -3.29 -12.97
N LYS A 102 3.85 -3.95 -12.49
CA LYS A 102 3.77 -5.11 -11.59
C LYS A 102 3.58 -4.77 -10.11
N ASP A 103 4.04 -3.61 -9.66
CA ASP A 103 4.12 -3.25 -8.24
C ASP A 103 4.03 -1.74 -7.98
N CYS A 104 3.67 -0.93 -8.99
CA CYS A 104 3.58 0.52 -8.90
C CYS A 104 4.89 1.22 -8.52
N LYS A 105 6.06 0.56 -8.59
CA LYS A 105 7.33 1.22 -8.28
C LYS A 105 7.54 2.40 -9.21
N VAL A 106 7.51 3.60 -8.65
CA VAL A 106 7.78 4.84 -9.38
C VAL A 106 9.21 4.81 -9.88
N LEU A 107 9.37 5.01 -11.19
CA LEU A 107 10.66 5.07 -11.85
C LEU A 107 11.09 6.52 -12.04
N LYS A 108 10.14 7.39 -12.41
CA LYS A 108 10.40 8.78 -12.75
C LYS A 108 9.11 9.59 -12.72
N PHE A 109 9.17 10.86 -12.35
CA PHE A 109 8.10 11.82 -12.61
C PHE A 109 8.70 13.21 -12.80
N GLY A 110 7.99 14.10 -13.50
CA GLY A 110 8.51 15.41 -13.86
C GLY A 110 7.50 16.24 -14.64
N HIS A 111 7.99 17.28 -15.32
CA HIS A 111 7.23 18.03 -16.32
C HIS A 111 7.97 17.97 -17.66
N GLY A 112 7.25 17.76 -18.75
CA GLY A 112 7.83 17.69 -20.08
C GLY A 112 6.77 17.75 -21.18
N LYS A 113 7.19 18.20 -22.37
CA LYS A 113 6.48 18.05 -23.64
C LYS A 113 7.43 18.33 -24.79
#